data_AF-A0A7C5VJE6-F1
#
_entry.id   AF-A0A7C5VJE6-F1
#
_cell.length_a   1.000
_cell.length_b   1.000
_cell.length_c   1.000
_cell.angle_alpha   90.00
_cell.angle_beta   90.00
_cell.angle_gamma   90.00
#
_symmetry.space_group_name_H-M   'P 1'
#
loop_
_entity.id
_entity.type
_entity.pdbx_description
1 polymer ?
#
loop_
_entity_poly.entity_id
_entity_poly.type
_entity_poly.pdbx_seq_one_letter_code
_entity_poly.pdbx_strand_id
1 'polypeptide(L)'
;MNRVTGVGVPVEVRLRESRNGVLYANFSLAYRTGDRYARLPVVAFGVLAERAAVLEGQPVVLGGYLQEYTTEEGHRRMQVVAQELFGADLPTFTAPMGHPVVDGYARAELSGLVALDPKPLVGAVGLRLAVRYPMGTRQGETFALVVVPGGKPEAFGKGMRLFAEGALLARKGRPEVVDLLAGRVVPARVAAEVAAV
;
A
#
# COMPACT_ATOMS: atom_id res chain seq x y z
N MET A 1 -0.63 -0.04 13.35
CA MET A 1 -1.76 -0.20 12.38
C MET A 1 -1.17 -0.25 10.99
N ASN A 2 -1.61 -1.18 10.13
CA ASN A 2 -1.20 -1.27 8.74
C ASN A 2 -2.42 -1.72 7.93
N ARG A 3 -3.16 -0.77 7.39
CA ARG A 3 -4.39 -1.04 6.65
C ARG A 3 -4.35 -0.36 5.29
N VAL A 4 -4.82 -1.08 4.30
CA VAL A 4 -5.04 -0.60 2.94
C VAL A 4 -6.49 -0.87 2.55
N THR A 5 -7.10 0.10 1.87
CA THR A 5 -8.41 -0.06 1.24
C THR A 5 -8.31 0.45 -0.18
N GLY A 6 -8.85 -0.31 -1.13
CA GLY A 6 -8.86 0.06 -2.53
C GLY A 6 -10.16 -0.29 -3.23
N VAL A 7 -10.47 0.47 -4.26
CA VAL A 7 -11.54 0.21 -5.23
C VAL A 7 -10.92 0.31 -6.61
N GLY A 8 -11.08 -0.73 -7.42
CA GLY A 8 -10.44 -0.81 -8.74
C GLY A 8 -10.84 -2.08 -9.48
N VAL A 9 -10.08 -2.41 -10.51
CA VAL A 9 -10.25 -3.62 -11.32
C VAL A 9 -8.96 -4.44 -11.26
N PRO A 10 -8.99 -5.73 -10.88
CA PRO A 10 -7.84 -6.60 -10.99
C PRO A 10 -7.50 -6.82 -12.46
N VAL A 11 -6.25 -6.55 -12.83
CA VAL A 11 -5.74 -6.75 -14.19
C VAL A 11 -4.39 -7.44 -14.12
N GLU A 12 -4.05 -8.16 -15.19
CA GLU A 12 -2.79 -8.89 -15.33
C GLU A 12 -2.62 -9.94 -14.23
N VAL A 13 -3.69 -10.67 -13.92
CA VAL A 13 -3.68 -11.65 -12.82
C VAL A 13 -2.84 -12.86 -13.21
N ARG A 14 -1.80 -13.12 -12.41
CA ARG A 14 -0.87 -14.23 -12.63
C ARG A 14 -0.86 -15.15 -11.42
N LEU A 15 -1.49 -16.32 -11.58
CA LEU A 15 -1.43 -17.39 -10.60
C LEU A 15 -0.07 -18.07 -10.62
N ARG A 16 0.46 -18.35 -9.44
CA ARG A 16 1.74 -19.02 -9.22
C ARG A 16 1.67 -19.85 -7.95
N GLU A 17 2.55 -20.84 -7.87
CA GLU A 17 2.74 -21.64 -6.67
C GLU A 17 4.06 -21.25 -6.01
N SER A 18 4.05 -21.05 -4.69
CA SER A 18 5.27 -20.80 -3.93
C SER A 18 6.07 -22.09 -3.75
N ARG A 19 7.33 -21.98 -3.31
CA ARG A 19 8.17 -23.16 -3.01
C ARG A 19 7.56 -24.10 -1.95
N ASN A 20 6.65 -23.60 -1.12
CA ASN A 20 5.97 -24.36 -0.07
C ASN A 20 4.58 -24.86 -0.50
N GLY A 21 4.27 -24.83 -1.80
CA GLY A 21 2.97 -25.27 -2.33
C GLY A 21 1.81 -24.29 -2.13
N VAL A 22 2.07 -23.09 -1.58
CA VAL A 22 1.02 -22.08 -1.39
C VAL A 22 0.72 -21.40 -2.70
N LEU A 23 -0.51 -21.52 -3.19
CA LEU A 23 -1.03 -20.77 -4.33
C LEU A 23 -1.09 -19.27 -4.01
N TYR A 24 -0.61 -18.44 -4.93
CA TYR A 24 -0.71 -17.00 -4.84
C TYR A 24 -0.95 -16.36 -6.21
N ALA A 25 -1.57 -15.18 -6.22
CA ALA A 25 -1.80 -14.37 -7.40
C ALA A 25 -1.04 -13.05 -7.26
N ASN A 26 -0.26 -12.70 -8.28
CA ASN A 26 0.26 -11.34 -8.44
C ASN A 26 -0.59 -10.62 -9.48
N PHE A 27 -1.03 -9.40 -9.17
CA PHE A 27 -1.85 -8.59 -10.08
C PHE A 27 -1.70 -7.10 -9.81
N SER A 28 -2.25 -6.29 -10.70
CA SER A 28 -2.43 -4.85 -10.46
C SER A 28 -3.89 -4.55 -10.19
N LEU A 29 -4.18 -3.76 -9.15
CA LEU A 29 -5.48 -3.11 -9.00
C LEU A 29 -5.45 -1.80 -9.81
N ALA A 30 -6.13 -1.78 -10.95
CA ALA A 30 -6.25 -0.63 -11.83
C ALA A 30 -7.42 0.26 -11.43
N TYR A 31 -7.20 1.57 -11.32
CA TYR A 31 -8.25 2.54 -11.01
C TYR A 31 -7.91 3.91 -11.61
N ARG A 32 -8.93 4.74 -11.81
CA ARG A 32 -8.77 6.17 -12.10
C ARG A 32 -9.05 6.96 -10.84
N THR A 33 -8.14 7.86 -10.48
CA THR A 33 -8.32 8.83 -9.41
C THR A 33 -8.19 10.24 -9.98
N GLY A 34 -9.26 11.04 -9.90
CA GLY A 34 -9.32 12.33 -10.58
C GLY A 34 -9.09 12.17 -12.08
N ASP A 35 -8.00 12.73 -12.60
CA ASP A 35 -7.58 12.70 -14.01
C ASP A 35 -6.51 11.65 -14.34
N ARG A 36 -6.11 10.80 -13.37
CA ARG A 36 -4.97 9.89 -13.53
C ARG A 36 -5.37 8.42 -13.43
N TYR A 37 -4.84 7.65 -14.37
CA TYR A 37 -4.79 6.19 -14.29
C TYR A 37 -3.68 5.76 -13.33
N ALA A 38 -3.98 4.84 -12.43
CA ALA A 38 -3.04 4.26 -11.49
C ALA A 38 -3.20 2.73 -11.44
N ARG A 39 -2.08 2.06 -11.15
CA ARG A 39 -2.02 0.62 -10.88
C ARG A 39 -1.34 0.42 -9.55
N LEU A 40 -2.01 -0.31 -8.66
CA LEU A 40 -1.45 -0.69 -7.36
C LEU A 40 -1.03 -2.16 -7.44
N PRO A 41 0.25 -2.51 -7.19
CA PRO A 41 0.68 -3.90 -7.12
C PRO A 41 0.05 -4.61 -5.90
N VAL A 42 -0.56 -5.77 -6.14
CA VAL A 42 -1.23 -6.59 -5.14
C VAL A 42 -0.78 -8.05 -5.25
N VAL A 43 -0.63 -8.68 -4.09
CA VAL A 43 -0.53 -10.13 -3.96
C VAL A 43 -1.70 -10.67 -3.15
N ALA A 44 -2.27 -11.79 -3.58
CA ALA A 44 -3.29 -12.53 -2.84
C ALA A 44 -2.85 -13.99 -2.67
N PHE A 45 -3.23 -14.64 -1.57
CA PHE A 45 -2.85 -16.01 -1.24
C PHE A 45 -4.06 -16.93 -1.09
N GLY A 46 -3.89 -18.21 -1.43
CA GLY A 46 -4.92 -19.25 -1.28
C GLY A 46 -6.24 -18.88 -1.96
N VAL A 47 -7.34 -18.95 -1.21
CA VAL A 47 -8.71 -18.64 -1.71
C VAL A 47 -8.80 -17.23 -2.32
N LEU A 48 -8.03 -16.25 -1.83
CA LEU A 48 -8.02 -14.91 -2.41
C LEU A 48 -7.30 -14.85 -3.76
N ALA A 49 -6.33 -15.73 -4.00
CA ALA A 49 -5.66 -15.85 -5.30
C ALA A 49 -6.62 -16.38 -6.36
N GLU A 50 -7.36 -17.45 -6.04
CA GLU A 50 -8.41 -18.00 -6.91
C GLU A 50 -9.50 -16.96 -7.17
N ARG A 51 -9.95 -16.26 -6.13
CA ARG A 51 -10.94 -15.19 -6.25
C ARG A 51 -10.44 -14.06 -7.14
N ALA A 52 -9.16 -13.67 -7.05
CA ALA A 52 -8.59 -12.64 -7.92
C ALA A 52 -8.62 -13.04 -9.40
N ALA A 53 -8.38 -14.32 -9.72
CA ALA A 53 -8.48 -14.82 -11.08
C ALA A 53 -9.93 -14.82 -11.60
N VAL A 54 -10.91 -15.20 -10.76
CA VAL A 54 -12.34 -15.13 -11.12
C VAL A 54 -12.82 -13.71 -11.35
N LEU A 55 -12.32 -12.75 -10.56
CA LEU A 55 -12.69 -11.34 -10.63
C LEU A 55 -11.81 -10.53 -11.59
N GLU A 56 -10.94 -11.17 -12.38
CA GLU A 56 -10.11 -10.44 -13.35
C GLU A 56 -11.00 -9.66 -14.34
N GLY A 57 -10.66 -8.38 -14.53
CA GLY A 57 -11.43 -7.48 -15.39
C GLY A 57 -12.74 -6.96 -14.80
N GLN A 58 -13.11 -7.37 -13.58
CA GLN A 58 -14.33 -6.92 -12.89
C GLN A 58 -14.02 -5.91 -11.79
N PRO A 59 -14.91 -4.96 -11.46
CA PRO A 59 -14.72 -4.08 -10.32
C PRO A 59 -14.67 -4.85 -9.00
N VAL A 60 -13.79 -4.42 -8.11
CA VAL A 60 -13.62 -5.01 -6.78
C VAL A 60 -13.40 -3.95 -5.71
N VAL A 61 -13.75 -4.33 -4.48
CA VAL A 61 -13.25 -3.71 -3.25
C VAL A 61 -12.16 -4.61 -2.66
N LEU A 62 -11.03 -3.98 -2.33
CA LEU A 62 -9.85 -4.60 -1.74
C LEU A 62 -9.66 -4.10 -0.31
N GLY A 63 -9.47 -5.03 0.63
CA GLY A 63 -8.90 -4.77 1.95
C GLY A 63 -7.58 -5.52 2.12
N GLY A 64 -6.60 -4.89 2.75
CA GLY A 64 -5.30 -5.53 2.94
C GLY A 64 -4.32 -4.73 3.78
N TYR A 65 -3.04 -5.03 3.64
CA TYR A 65 -1.95 -4.32 4.31
C TYR A 65 -0.74 -4.16 3.40
N LEU A 66 0.11 -3.19 3.69
CA LEU A 66 1.35 -2.96 2.93
C LEU A 66 2.44 -3.96 3.32
N GLN A 67 3.21 -4.40 2.33
CA GLN A 67 4.40 -5.21 2.50
C GLN A 67 5.52 -4.74 1.56
N GLU A 68 6.72 -4.54 2.11
CA GLU A 68 7.96 -4.46 1.37
C GLU A 68 8.40 -5.87 0.94
N TYR A 69 8.72 -6.04 -0.34
CA TYR A 69 9.30 -7.26 -0.90
C TYR A 69 10.54 -6.91 -1.72
N THR A 70 11.44 -7.88 -1.87
CA THR A 70 12.62 -7.75 -2.71
C THR A 70 12.32 -8.39 -4.07
N THR A 71 12.53 -7.64 -5.15
CA THR A 71 12.46 -8.17 -6.52
C THR A 71 13.64 -9.11 -6.80
N GLU A 72 13.56 -9.87 -7.89
CA GLU A 72 14.67 -10.73 -8.35
C GLU A 72 15.97 -9.93 -8.60
N GLU A 73 15.84 -8.67 -9.01
CA GLU A 73 16.94 -7.70 -9.21
C GLU A 73 17.49 -7.12 -7.89
N GLY A 74 16.98 -7.54 -6.73
CA GLY A 74 17.42 -7.06 -5.42
C GLY A 74 16.82 -5.71 -5.00
N HIS A 75 15.87 -5.15 -5.77
CA HIS A 75 15.22 -3.89 -5.43
C HIS A 75 14.10 -4.10 -4.42
N ARG A 76 14.05 -3.26 -3.38
CA ARG A 76 12.95 -3.22 -2.43
C ARG A 76 11.77 -2.46 -3.01
N ARG A 77 10.59 -3.09 -3.04
CA ARG A 77 9.34 -2.53 -3.59
C ARG A 77 8.21 -2.73 -2.59
N MET A 78 7.16 -1.93 -2.72
CA MET A 78 5.97 -2.02 -1.89
C MET A 78 4.84 -2.66 -2.70
N GLN A 79 4.13 -3.60 -2.08
CA GLN A 79 2.90 -4.17 -2.60
C GLN A 79 1.84 -4.22 -1.50
N VAL A 80 0.60 -4.42 -1.90
CA VAL A 80 -0.49 -4.75 -0.98
C VAL A 80 -0.62 -6.25 -0.88
N VAL A 81 -0.68 -6.78 0.33
CA VAL A 81 -1.16 -8.14 0.58
C VAL A 81 -2.66 -8.07 0.83
N ALA A 82 -3.44 -8.66 -0.08
CA ALA A 82 -4.88 -8.75 0.04
C ALA A 82 -5.27 -9.64 1.22
N GLN A 83 -6.16 -9.14 2.07
CA GLN A 83 -6.85 -9.90 3.11
C GLN A 83 -8.33 -10.06 2.79
N GLU A 84 -8.86 -9.15 1.96
CA GLU A 84 -10.25 -9.11 1.54
C GLU A 84 -10.30 -8.71 0.07
N LEU A 85 -11.14 -9.39 -0.70
CA LEU A 85 -11.40 -9.09 -2.09
C LEU A 85 -12.86 -9.44 -2.38
N PHE A 86 -13.64 -8.46 -2.83
CA PHE A 86 -15.07 -8.62 -3.09
C PHE A 86 -15.39 -8.02 -4.45
N GLY A 87 -16.18 -8.72 -5.27
CA GLY A 87 -16.75 -8.12 -6.48
C GLY A 87 -17.66 -6.94 -6.12
N ALA A 88 -17.65 -5.93 -6.96
CA ALA A 88 -18.48 -4.75 -6.82
C ALA A 88 -19.24 -4.48 -8.12
N ASP A 89 -20.46 -3.96 -8.00
CA ASP A 89 -21.23 -3.50 -9.14
C ASP A 89 -20.96 -2.01 -9.35
N LEU A 90 -19.98 -1.70 -10.20
CA LEU A 90 -19.53 -0.34 -10.49
C LEU A 90 -19.37 -0.14 -12.00
N PRO A 91 -19.68 1.05 -12.55
CA PRO A 91 -19.45 1.36 -13.95
C PRO A 91 -17.98 1.22 -14.33
N THR A 92 -17.69 0.44 -15.38
CA THR A 92 -16.36 0.31 -15.96
C THR A 92 -16.23 1.12 -17.24
N PHE A 93 -15.00 1.53 -17.53
CA PHE A 93 -14.61 2.11 -18.81
C PHE A 93 -13.21 1.65 -19.18
N THR A 94 -12.81 1.90 -20.43
CA THR A 94 -11.49 1.50 -20.93
C THR A 94 -10.48 2.60 -20.67
N ALA A 95 -9.42 2.30 -19.93
CA ALA A 95 -8.29 3.20 -19.73
C ALA A 95 -7.54 3.45 -21.06
N PRO A 96 -6.73 4.52 -21.18
CA PRO A 96 -5.91 4.76 -22.38
C PRO A 96 -4.98 3.60 -22.78
N MET A 97 -4.63 2.74 -21.82
CA MET A 97 -3.80 1.55 -22.03
C MET A 97 -4.60 0.29 -22.43
N GLY A 98 -5.92 0.39 -22.62
CA GLY A 98 -6.79 -0.72 -23.06
C GLY A 98 -7.35 -1.59 -21.94
N HIS A 99 -6.96 -1.38 -20.68
CA HIS A 99 -7.49 -2.15 -19.55
C HIS A 99 -8.85 -1.60 -19.06
N PRO A 100 -9.75 -2.46 -18.55
CA PRO A 100 -10.92 -2.01 -17.81
C PRO A 100 -10.50 -1.30 -16.53
N VAL A 101 -11.21 -0.24 -16.20
CA VAL A 101 -10.96 0.57 -15.01
C VAL A 101 -12.26 1.15 -14.48
N VAL A 102 -12.28 1.52 -13.21
CA VAL A 102 -13.37 2.25 -12.56
C VAL A 102 -12.85 3.57 -11.98
N ASP A 103 -13.77 4.49 -11.71
CA ASP A 103 -13.47 5.59 -10.78
C ASP A 103 -13.30 5.01 -9.39
N GLY A 104 -12.07 5.03 -8.91
CA GLY A 104 -11.66 4.28 -7.73
C GLY A 104 -10.54 4.98 -6.97
N TYR A 105 -10.00 4.29 -5.99
CA TYR A 105 -8.95 4.83 -5.13
C TYR A 105 -8.13 3.72 -4.52
N ALA A 106 -6.96 4.09 -3.99
CA ALA A 106 -6.23 3.29 -3.03
C ALA A 106 -5.78 4.20 -1.88
N ARG A 107 -6.08 3.80 -0.65
CA ARG A 107 -5.72 4.56 0.57
C ARG A 107 -5.06 3.63 1.58
N ALA A 108 -4.19 4.20 2.40
CA ALA A 108 -3.60 3.49 3.52
C ALA A 108 -3.68 4.30 4.81
N GLU A 109 -3.77 3.56 5.90
CA GLU A 109 -3.76 4.04 7.28
C GLU A 109 -2.64 3.29 8.03
N LEU A 110 -1.58 4.01 8.36
CA LEU A 110 -0.36 3.46 8.91
C LEU A 110 -0.10 4.07 10.29
N SER A 111 0.22 3.23 11.26
CA SER A 111 0.76 3.66 12.55
C SER A 111 2.01 2.85 12.86
N GLY A 112 3.11 3.57 13.05
CA GLY A 112 4.45 3.01 13.15
C GLY A 112 5.48 4.00 13.69
N LEU A 113 6.75 3.62 13.61
CA LEU A 113 7.90 4.42 14.04
C LEU A 113 8.62 5.00 12.82
N VAL A 114 9.06 6.24 12.88
CA VAL A 114 10.02 6.79 11.91
C VAL A 114 11.33 6.00 12.04
N ALA A 115 11.68 5.21 11.02
CA ALA A 115 12.81 4.29 11.06
C ALA A 115 14.15 4.97 10.77
N LEU A 116 14.15 6.00 9.92
CA LEU A 116 15.32 6.75 9.48
C LEU A 116 15.08 8.24 9.63
N ASP A 117 16.15 9.04 9.65
CA ASP A 117 16.01 10.49 9.68
C ASP A 117 15.17 10.98 8.49
N PRO A 118 14.28 11.98 8.69
CA PRO A 118 13.42 12.51 7.65
C PRO A 118 14.23 13.01 6.45
N LYS A 119 13.84 12.60 5.25
CA LYS A 119 14.47 13.04 4.01
C LYS A 119 13.80 14.32 3.51
N PRO A 120 14.51 15.45 3.37
CA PRO A 120 13.95 16.63 2.74
C PRO A 120 13.65 16.35 1.26
N LEU A 121 12.46 16.75 0.80
CA LEU A 121 12.03 16.74 -0.59
C LEU A 121 11.60 18.17 -0.99
N VAL A 122 11.54 18.46 -2.28
CA VAL A 122 11.06 19.77 -2.74
C VAL A 122 9.58 19.91 -2.38
N GLY A 123 9.26 20.81 -1.45
CA GLY A 123 7.90 21.07 -0.98
C GLY A 123 7.26 19.95 -0.13
N ALA A 124 8.06 18.97 0.33
CA ALA A 124 7.56 17.83 1.11
C ALA A 124 8.66 17.22 1.99
N VAL A 125 8.28 16.26 2.82
CA VAL A 125 9.21 15.41 3.58
C VAL A 125 8.94 13.94 3.28
N GLY A 126 10.00 13.19 3.00
CA GLY A 126 9.97 11.74 2.89
C GLY A 126 10.29 11.10 4.24
N LEU A 127 9.39 10.25 4.72
CA LEU A 127 9.54 9.46 5.93
C LEU A 127 9.60 7.98 5.56
N ARG A 128 10.47 7.23 6.23
CA ARG A 128 10.45 5.77 6.21
C ARG A 128 9.86 5.27 7.51
N LEU A 129 8.69 4.65 7.47
CA LEU A 129 7.99 4.16 8.64
C LEU A 129 8.19 2.65 8.81
N ALA A 130 8.66 2.22 9.97
CA ALA A 130 8.56 0.83 10.41
C ALA A 130 7.14 0.59 10.93
N VAL A 131 6.41 -0.32 10.27
CA VAL A 131 5.00 -0.62 10.55
C VAL A 131 4.85 -2.12 10.76
N ARG A 132 4.19 -2.53 11.84
CA ARG A 132 3.98 -3.96 12.12
C ARG A 132 3.00 -4.61 11.15
N TYR A 133 3.25 -5.87 10.80
CA TYR A 133 2.26 -6.68 10.10
C TYR A 133 1.05 -6.94 11.02
N PRO A 134 -0.19 -6.90 10.49
CA PRO A 134 -1.38 -7.13 11.31
C PRO A 134 -1.44 -8.55 11.89
N MET A 135 -0.88 -9.54 11.20
CA MET A 135 -0.96 -10.95 11.60
C MET A 135 0.19 -11.43 12.51
N GLY A 136 1.07 -10.55 13.00
CA GLY A 136 2.18 -10.97 13.87
C GLY A 136 3.12 -11.98 13.20
N THR A 137 3.50 -11.74 11.94
CA THR A 137 4.39 -12.66 11.20
C THR A 137 5.80 -12.69 11.80
N ARG A 138 6.59 -13.75 11.52
CA ARG A 138 8.00 -13.87 11.99
C ARG A 138 8.90 -12.68 11.59
N GLN A 139 8.54 -11.98 10.51
CA GLN A 139 9.28 -10.79 10.05
C GLN A 139 8.92 -9.53 10.87
N GLY A 140 7.83 -9.56 11.65
CA GLY A 140 7.43 -8.55 12.63
C GLY A 140 6.94 -7.22 12.06
N GLU A 141 7.62 -6.70 11.04
CA GLU A 141 7.44 -5.36 10.50
C GLU A 141 7.76 -5.25 9.00
N THR A 142 7.27 -4.16 8.43
CA THR A 142 7.52 -3.72 7.07
C THR A 142 7.91 -2.24 7.07
N PHE A 143 8.53 -1.77 5.99
CA PHE A 143 8.94 -0.39 5.86
C PHE A 143 8.14 0.32 4.78
N ALA A 144 7.24 1.22 5.17
CA ALA A 144 6.47 2.03 4.24
C ALA A 144 7.18 3.36 3.95
N LEU A 145 7.12 3.81 2.70
CA LEU A 145 7.52 5.15 2.30
C LEU A 145 6.32 6.08 2.39
N VAL A 146 6.45 7.14 3.17
CA VAL A 146 5.41 8.16 3.38
C VAL A 146 5.95 9.50 2.93
N VAL A 147 5.19 10.19 2.09
CA VAL A 147 5.48 11.56 1.65
C VAL A 147 4.48 12.49 2.31
N VAL A 148 4.97 13.52 2.99
CA VAL A 148 4.17 14.53 3.69
C VAL A 148 4.30 15.86 2.96
N PRO A 149 3.33 16.25 2.11
CA PRO A 149 3.33 17.53 1.41
C PRO A 149 3.28 18.70 2.38
N GLY A 150 4.06 19.76 2.11
CA GLY A 150 4.16 20.94 2.97
C GLY A 150 4.80 20.66 4.35
N GLY A 151 5.22 19.42 4.62
CA GLY A 151 5.91 19.05 5.85
C GLY A 151 7.27 19.72 5.95
N LYS A 152 7.73 19.93 7.18
CA LYS A 152 9.07 20.41 7.51
C LYS A 152 9.87 19.28 8.16
N PRO A 153 11.12 18.98 7.74
CA PRO A 153 11.89 17.86 8.28
C PRO A 153 12.02 17.89 9.81
N GLU A 154 12.15 19.09 10.38
CA GLU A 154 12.35 19.32 11.81
C GLU A 154 11.12 18.96 12.67
N ALA A 155 9.95 18.80 12.03
CA ALA A 155 8.72 18.36 12.70
C ALA A 155 8.71 16.84 12.97
N PHE A 156 9.68 16.11 12.42
CA PHE A 156 9.78 14.66 12.52
C PHE A 156 11.17 14.25 13.01
N GLY A 157 11.28 13.08 13.62
CA GLY A 157 12.56 12.55 14.07
C GLY A 157 12.55 11.03 14.07
N LYS A 158 13.71 10.42 13.87
CA LYS A 158 13.88 8.97 14.00
C LYS A 158 13.38 8.50 15.38
N GLY A 159 12.67 7.38 15.41
CA GLY A 159 12.04 6.83 16.60
C GLY A 159 10.70 7.46 16.97
N MET A 160 10.28 8.55 16.31
CA MET A 160 8.97 9.16 16.56
C MET A 160 7.85 8.20 16.16
N ARG A 161 6.87 8.01 17.05
CA ARG A 161 5.62 7.33 16.70
C ARG A 161 4.73 8.29 15.91
N LEU A 162 4.20 7.82 14.80
CA LEU A 162 3.20 8.57 14.05
C LEU A 162 2.07 7.69 13.55
N PHE A 163 0.95 8.35 13.32
CA PHE A 163 -0.11 7.90 12.45
C PHE A 163 -0.08 8.71 11.16
N ALA A 164 -0.14 8.03 10.01
CA ALA A 164 -0.23 8.63 8.69
C ALA A 164 -1.39 7.99 7.91
N GLU A 165 -2.19 8.83 7.28
CA GLU A 165 -3.32 8.45 6.43
C GLU A 165 -3.20 9.21 5.11
N GLY A 166 -3.45 8.51 4.00
CA GLY A 166 -3.31 9.13 2.70
C GLY A 166 -3.64 8.24 1.51
N ALA A 167 -3.37 8.76 0.32
CA ALA A 167 -3.52 8.04 -0.93
C ALA A 167 -2.27 7.21 -1.22
N LEU A 168 -2.44 5.97 -1.67
CA LEU A 168 -1.34 5.17 -2.21
C LEU A 168 -1.18 5.51 -3.68
N LEU A 169 -0.07 6.14 -4.04
CA LEU A 169 0.20 6.57 -5.39
C LEU A 169 1.44 5.85 -5.93
N ALA A 170 1.26 5.27 -7.12
CA ALA A 170 2.35 4.83 -7.96
C ALA A 170 3.19 6.05 -8.41
N ARG A 171 4.52 5.95 -8.38
CA ARG A 171 5.39 7.02 -8.88
C ARG A 171 5.29 7.15 -10.39
N LYS A 172 5.31 8.40 -10.87
CA LYS A 172 5.36 8.69 -12.32
C LYS A 172 6.59 8.00 -12.94
N GLY A 173 6.36 7.21 -13.99
CA GLY A 173 7.42 6.46 -14.70
C GLY A 173 7.98 5.26 -13.93
N ARG A 174 7.49 4.98 -12.72
CA ARG A 174 7.83 3.79 -11.91
C ARG A 174 6.57 3.26 -11.22
N PRO A 175 5.61 2.73 -11.98
CA PRO A 175 4.31 2.31 -11.45
C PRO A 175 4.40 1.22 -10.37
N GLU A 176 5.51 0.50 -10.32
CA GLU A 176 5.85 -0.52 -9.33
C GLU A 176 6.36 0.06 -8.00
N VAL A 177 6.57 1.38 -7.89
CA VAL A 177 6.90 2.05 -6.63
C VAL A 177 5.67 2.75 -6.10
N VAL A 178 5.19 2.30 -4.95
CA VAL A 178 4.06 2.91 -4.25
C VAL A 178 4.56 3.75 -3.09
N ASP A 179 4.20 5.03 -3.08
CA ASP A 179 4.34 5.89 -1.91
C ASP A 179 2.98 6.16 -1.29
N LEU A 180 2.94 6.32 0.04
CA LEU A 180 1.81 6.92 0.72
C LEU A 180 1.94 8.45 0.69
N LEU A 181 1.10 9.12 -0.10
CA LEU A 181 0.95 10.58 -0.04
C LEU A 181 0.02 10.92 1.13
N ALA A 182 0.61 11.31 2.26
CA ALA A 182 -0.14 11.57 3.49
C ALA A 182 -0.96 12.87 3.38
N GLY A 183 -2.28 12.75 3.51
CA GLY A 183 -3.18 13.90 3.69
C GLY A 183 -3.36 14.28 5.15
N ARG A 184 -3.10 13.33 6.06
CA ARG A 184 -3.12 13.54 7.51
C ARG A 184 -1.94 12.83 8.14
N VAL A 185 -1.22 13.56 8.99
CA VAL A 185 -0.15 13.02 9.83
C VAL A 185 -0.37 13.50 11.25
N VAL A 186 -0.38 12.57 12.19
CA VAL A 186 -0.56 12.85 13.62
C VAL A 186 0.62 12.22 14.36
N PRO A 187 1.53 13.03 14.94
CA PRO A 187 2.51 12.53 15.89
C PRO A 187 1.76 11.89 17.06
N ALA A 188 2.01 10.61 17.32
CA ALA A 188 1.45 9.96 18.48
C ALA A 188 2.30 10.39 19.68
N ARG A 189 1.78 11.33 20.47
CA ARG A 189 2.33 11.59 21.80
C ARG A 189 2.11 10.31 22.60
N VAL A 190 3.20 9.62 22.94
CA VAL A 190 3.15 8.68 24.06
C VAL A 190 2.85 9.57 25.26
N ALA A 191 1.60 9.57 25.73
CA ALA A 191 1.34 9.98 27.10
C ALA A 191 2.33 9.13 27.90
N ALA A 192 3.26 9.80 28.60
CA ALA A 192 4.37 9.18 29.29
C ALA A 192 3.89 7.85 29.87
N GLU A 193 4.51 6.75 29.42
CA GLU A 193 4.36 5.49 30.14
C GLU A 193 4.54 5.84 31.61
N VAL A 194 3.46 5.62 32.36
CA VAL A 194 3.32 5.95 33.75
C VAL A 194 4.62 5.54 34.44
N ALA A 195 5.27 6.52 35.07
CA ALA A 195 6.31 6.28 36.04
C ALA A 195 5.76 5.28 37.08
N ALA A 196 6.06 4.00 36.88
CA ALA A 196 5.72 2.91 37.78
C ALA A 196 6.57 1.68 37.41
N VAL A 197 7.89 1.77 37.61
CA VAL A 197 8.70 0.76 38.31
C VAL A 197 9.75 1.49 39.12
#